data_AF-A0A5J4P4R3-F1
#
_entry.id   AF-A0A5J4P4R3-F1
#
_cell.length_a   1.000
_cell.length_b   1.000
_cell.length_c   1.000
_cell.angle_alpha   90.00
_cell.angle_beta   90.00
_cell.angle_gamma   90.00
#
_symmetry.space_group_name_H-M   'P 1'
#
loop_
_entity.id
_entity.type
_entity.pdbx_description
1 polymer ?
#
loop_
_entity_poly.entity_id
_entity_poly.type
_entity_poly.pdbx_seq_one_letter_code
_entity_poly.pdbx_strand_id
1 'polypeptide(L)'
;TEIDYCILHDVTLETSLLSAQEFMTNILHKQCNVQTLVVGYDHRFGHNRSESFDDYLCYGKELGMEVILANAHTSDNMNISSSTVRSLLYKGEVNKAAYYLGYNYSLTGTVIEGHQIGRTLDFPTANIQVKDSGKLIPANGVYGVRVTVNEKSYTGMLNIGQRPTMNNGTYRSI
;
A
#
# COMPACT_ATOMS: atom_id res chain seq x y z
N THR A 1 -6.14 2.75 14.32
CA THR A 1 -5.72 4.12 13.96
C THR A 1 -6.79 5.06 14.45
N GLU A 2 -6.42 6.15 15.10
CA GLU A 2 -7.35 7.18 15.59
C GLU A 2 -7.70 8.17 14.46
N ILE A 3 -8.04 7.67 13.27
CA ILE A 3 -8.41 8.50 12.11
C ILE A 3 -9.93 8.53 12.03
N ASP A 4 -10.52 9.72 12.14
CA ASP A 4 -11.98 9.90 12.04
C ASP A 4 -12.48 9.93 10.59
N TYR A 5 -11.71 10.53 9.68
CA TYR A 5 -12.10 10.73 8.28
C TYR A 5 -10.96 10.43 7.31
N CYS A 6 -11.29 9.84 6.17
CA CYS A 6 -10.41 9.67 5.03
C CYS A 6 -11.06 10.32 3.81
N ILE A 7 -10.40 11.34 3.25
CA ILE A 7 -10.85 12.02 2.04
C ILE A 7 -10.05 11.46 0.87
N LEU A 8 -10.73 10.78 -0.04
CA LEU A 8 -10.15 10.38 -1.32
C LEU A 8 -10.27 11.56 -2.28
N HIS A 9 -9.14 12.17 -2.59
CA HIS A 9 -9.06 13.27 -3.55
C HIS A 9 -8.57 12.74 -4.90
N ASP A 10 -9.45 12.73 -5.90
CA ASP A 10 -9.09 12.33 -7.25
C ASP A 10 -8.20 13.39 -7.89
N VAL A 11 -7.02 12.96 -8.37
CA VAL A 11 -6.12 13.84 -9.13
C VAL A 11 -6.65 13.96 -10.57
N THR A 12 -7.50 14.96 -10.79
CA THR A 12 -7.99 15.37 -12.10
C THR A 12 -7.00 16.30 -12.81
N LEU A 13 -7.20 16.52 -14.12
CA LEU A 13 -6.40 17.51 -14.85
C LEU A 13 -6.49 18.89 -14.18
N GLU A 14 -7.69 19.32 -13.81
CA GLU A 14 -7.92 20.60 -13.15
C GLU A 14 -7.12 20.72 -11.84
N THR A 15 -7.24 19.73 -10.94
CA THR A 15 -6.52 19.74 -9.65
C THR A 15 -5.00 19.60 -9.82
N SER A 16 -4.55 18.90 -10.87
CA SER A 16 -3.12 18.75 -11.18
C SER A 16 -2.44 20.04 -11.66
N LEU A 17 -3.23 21.00 -12.17
CA LEU A 17 -2.74 22.29 -12.66
C LEU A 17 -2.68 23.36 -11.57
N LEU A 18 -3.24 23.09 -10.38
CA LEU A 18 -3.18 24.02 -9.25
C LEU A 18 -1.75 24.15 -8.74
N SER A 19 -1.29 25.37 -8.51
CA SER A 19 -0.12 25.64 -7.68
C SER A 19 -0.31 25.10 -6.25
N ALA A 20 0.78 24.95 -5.51
CA ALA A 20 0.71 24.53 -4.11
C ALA A 20 -0.10 25.54 -3.27
N GLN A 21 0.04 26.84 -3.54
CA GLN A 21 -0.72 27.90 -2.87
C GLN A 21 -2.21 27.79 -3.12
N GLU A 22 -2.62 27.56 -4.38
CA GLU A 22 -4.03 27.38 -4.73
C GLU A 22 -4.59 26.11 -4.11
N PHE A 23 -3.82 25.01 -4.09
CA PHE A 23 -4.23 23.76 -3.44
C PHE A 23 -4.43 23.95 -1.92
N MET A 24 -3.47 24.58 -1.24
CA MET A 24 -3.57 24.87 0.20
C MET A 24 -4.75 25.80 0.52
N THR A 25 -4.95 26.83 -0.30
CA THR A 25 -6.01 27.82 -0.07
C THR A 25 -7.38 27.27 -0.36
N ASN A 26 -7.58 26.72 -1.56
CA ASN A 26 -8.91 26.38 -2.07
C ASN A 26 -9.39 25.02 -1.60
N ILE A 27 -8.48 24.07 -1.42
CA ILE A 27 -8.84 22.69 -1.04
C ILE A 27 -8.61 22.49 0.45
N LEU A 28 -7.37 22.60 0.93
CA LEU A 28 -7.07 22.28 2.33
C LEU A 28 -7.73 23.25 3.30
N HIS A 29 -7.61 24.56 3.09
CA HIS A 29 -8.17 25.56 4.01
C HIS A 29 -9.67 25.76 3.80
N LYS A 30 -10.13 26.13 2.59
CA LYS A 30 -11.56 26.47 2.37
C LYS A 30 -12.51 25.27 2.38
N GLN A 31 -12.13 24.14 1.78
CA GLN A 31 -13.03 22.97 1.67
C GLN A 31 -12.87 22.01 2.84
N CYS A 32 -11.64 21.74 3.27
CA CYS A 32 -11.35 20.77 4.34
C CYS A 32 -11.17 21.41 5.73
N ASN A 33 -11.10 22.75 5.82
CA ASN A 33 -10.89 23.48 7.08
C ASN A 33 -9.66 22.98 7.87
N VAL A 34 -8.57 22.69 7.16
CA VAL A 34 -7.32 22.22 7.76
C VAL A 34 -6.68 23.36 8.57
N GLN A 35 -6.44 23.07 9.84
CA GLN A 35 -5.75 23.98 10.77
C GLN A 35 -4.27 23.61 10.96
N THR A 36 -3.96 22.32 10.92
CA THR A 36 -2.59 21.80 10.96
C THR A 36 -2.40 20.80 9.83
N LEU A 37 -1.40 21.07 9.00
CA LEU A 37 -1.00 20.24 7.87
C LEU A 37 0.31 19.52 8.20
N VAL A 38 0.24 18.21 8.39
CA VAL A 38 1.41 17.35 8.60
C VAL A 38 1.78 16.70 7.27
N VAL A 39 3.02 16.88 6.81
CA VAL A 39 3.48 16.43 5.49
C VAL A 39 4.79 15.67 5.61
N GLY A 40 4.91 14.51 4.95
CA GLY A 40 6.17 13.77 4.88
C GLY A 40 7.27 14.55 4.18
N TYR A 41 8.52 14.36 4.62
CA TYR A 41 9.71 15.02 4.07
C TYR A 41 9.84 14.96 2.53
N ASP A 42 9.40 13.85 1.92
CA ASP A 42 9.44 13.56 0.49
C ASP A 42 8.12 13.84 -0.24
N HIS A 43 7.09 14.30 0.47
CA HIS A 43 5.80 14.62 -0.12
C HIS A 43 5.79 16.02 -0.72
N ARG A 44 5.21 16.14 -1.92
CA ARG A 44 5.03 17.40 -2.66
C ARG A 44 3.70 17.40 -3.39
N PHE A 45 3.01 18.52 -3.35
CA PHE A 45 1.82 18.83 -4.14
C PHE A 45 2.00 20.20 -4.81
N GLY A 46 1.13 20.51 -5.76
CA GLY A 46 1.27 21.67 -6.65
C GLY A 46 1.81 21.27 -8.03
N HIS A 47 1.33 21.98 -9.04
CA HIS A 47 1.68 21.79 -10.43
C HIS A 47 3.19 21.88 -10.63
N ASN A 48 3.76 20.94 -11.38
CA ASN A 48 5.20 20.77 -11.60
C ASN A 48 6.06 20.62 -10.33
N ARG A 49 5.47 20.58 -9.13
CA ARG A 49 6.20 20.52 -7.84
C ARG A 49 7.31 21.57 -7.76
N SER A 50 7.04 22.78 -8.25
CA SER A 50 7.99 23.90 -8.29
C SER A 50 8.28 24.48 -6.91
N GLU A 51 7.32 24.37 -6.00
CA GLU A 51 7.35 24.96 -4.67
C GLU A 51 8.12 24.07 -3.68
N SER A 52 8.92 24.74 -2.86
CA SER A 52 9.69 24.16 -1.77
C SER A 52 8.85 24.02 -0.51
N PHE A 53 9.40 23.39 0.52
CA PHE A 53 8.74 23.33 1.81
C PHE A 53 8.65 24.71 2.49
N ASP A 54 9.62 25.59 2.26
CA ASP A 54 9.60 26.95 2.81
C ASP A 54 8.43 27.76 2.25
N ASP A 55 8.05 27.52 0.99
CA ASP A 55 6.85 28.10 0.39
C ASP A 55 5.59 27.62 1.13
N TYR A 56 5.51 26.33 1.48
CA TYR A 56 4.37 25.79 2.23
C TYR A 56 4.26 26.44 3.63
N LEU A 57 5.39 26.68 4.31
CA LEU A 57 5.41 27.39 5.59
C LEU A 57 4.87 28.82 5.43
N CYS A 58 5.27 29.51 4.36
CA CYS A 58 4.80 30.86 4.06
C CYS A 58 3.27 30.90 3.84
N TYR A 59 2.77 30.04 2.95
CA TYR A 59 1.34 29.94 2.65
C TYR A 59 0.52 29.52 3.89
N GLY A 60 1.04 28.59 4.68
CA GLY A 60 0.43 28.18 5.94
C GLY A 60 0.26 29.36 6.90
N LYS A 61 1.31 30.17 7.09
CA LYS A 61 1.27 31.36 7.94
C LYS A 61 0.23 32.38 7.46
N GLU A 62 0.12 32.61 6.15
CA GLU A 62 -0.90 33.50 5.56
C GLU A 62 -2.33 33.01 5.79
N LEU A 63 -2.53 31.69 5.76
CA LEU A 63 -3.83 31.03 5.93
C LEU A 63 -4.19 30.76 7.40
N GLY A 64 -3.31 31.06 8.36
CA GLY A 64 -3.48 30.67 9.76
C GLY A 64 -3.44 29.15 9.98
N MET A 65 -2.74 28.44 9.10
CA MET A 65 -2.57 26.98 9.10
C MET A 65 -1.13 26.62 9.50
N GLU A 66 -0.99 25.84 10.56
CA GLU A 66 0.30 25.29 10.98
C GLU A 66 0.77 24.23 9.98
N VAL A 67 2.03 24.26 9.58
CA VAL A 67 2.60 23.29 8.64
C VAL A 67 3.78 22.59 9.30
N ILE A 68 3.72 21.26 9.38
CA ILE A 68 4.68 20.43 10.10
C ILE A 68 5.32 19.44 9.13
N LEU A 69 6.66 19.44 9.09
CA LEU A 69 7.43 18.46 8.34
C LEU A 69 7.64 17.19 9.17
N ALA A 70 7.06 16.08 8.74
CA ALA A 70 7.33 14.77 9.30
C ALA A 70 8.63 14.21 8.70
N ASN A 71 9.58 13.89 9.58
CA ASN A 71 10.88 13.33 9.20
C ASN A 71 10.74 11.90 8.65
N ALA A 72 11.73 11.50 7.85
CA ALA A 72 11.84 10.13 7.39
C ALA A 72 11.91 9.17 8.57
N HIS A 73 11.09 8.10 8.53
CA HIS A 73 11.24 7.01 9.47
C HIS A 73 12.33 6.06 8.97
N THR A 74 13.38 5.91 9.77
CA THR A 74 14.53 5.06 9.47
C THR A 74 14.57 3.86 10.42
N SER A 75 14.87 2.69 9.88
CA SER A 75 15.24 1.50 10.66
C SER A 75 16.46 0.87 10.02
N ASP A 76 17.44 0.45 10.83
CA ASP A 76 18.67 -0.21 10.35
C ASP A 76 19.41 0.59 9.26
N ASN A 77 19.45 1.92 9.40
CA ASN A 77 20.00 2.87 8.42
C ASN A 77 19.34 2.81 7.02
N MET A 78 18.15 2.22 6.90
CA MET A 78 17.36 2.24 5.68
C MET A 78 16.10 3.09 5.86
N ASN A 79 15.81 3.91 4.85
CA ASN A 79 14.53 4.61 4.76
C ASN A 79 13.41 3.59 4.53
N ILE A 80 12.46 3.54 5.45
CA ILE A 80 11.25 2.75 5.29
C ILE A 80 10.36 3.48 4.29
N SER A 81 10.16 2.87 3.12
CA SER A 81 9.35 3.43 2.04
C SER A 81 8.53 2.34 1.34
N SER A 82 7.49 2.75 0.63
CA SER A 82 6.73 1.85 -0.24
C SER A 82 7.61 1.13 -1.25
N SER A 83 8.61 1.81 -1.83
CA SER A 83 9.54 1.20 -2.79
C SER A 83 10.42 0.12 -2.14
N THR A 84 10.89 0.36 -0.91
CA THR A 84 11.66 -0.62 -0.12
C THR A 84 10.82 -1.87 0.14
N VAL A 85 9.58 -1.70 0.63
CA VAL A 85 8.67 -2.82 0.92
C VAL A 85 8.34 -3.61 -0.35
N ARG A 86 7.99 -2.95 -1.46
CA ARG A 86 7.73 -3.63 -2.74
C ARG A 86 8.94 -4.43 -3.21
N SER A 87 10.16 -3.89 -3.10
CA SER A 87 11.39 -4.60 -3.46
C SER A 87 11.58 -5.88 -2.65
N LEU A 88 11.34 -5.82 -1.33
CA LEU A 88 11.42 -7.00 -0.45
C LEU A 88 10.39 -8.06 -0.83
N LEU A 89 9.14 -7.66 -1.09
CA LEU A 89 8.09 -8.59 -1.50
C LEU A 89 8.39 -9.24 -2.85
N TYR A 90 8.94 -8.50 -3.83
CA TYR A 90 9.39 -9.06 -5.11
C TYR A 90 10.56 -10.03 -4.98
N LYS A 91 11.34 -9.93 -3.89
CA LYS A 91 12.41 -10.88 -3.54
C LYS A 91 11.93 -12.05 -2.67
N GLY A 92 10.66 -12.05 -2.23
CA GLY A 92 10.11 -13.06 -1.33
C GLY A 92 10.51 -12.87 0.14
N GLU A 93 11.14 -11.73 0.48
CA GLU A 93 11.64 -11.39 1.82
C GLU A 93 10.50 -10.88 2.73
N VAL A 94 9.43 -11.68 2.87
CA VAL A 94 8.17 -11.29 3.54
C VAL A 94 8.35 -10.94 5.02
N ASN A 95 9.32 -11.56 5.71
CA ASN A 95 9.59 -11.27 7.12
C ASN A 95 10.21 -9.87 7.31
N LYS A 96 11.15 -9.48 6.44
CA LYS A 96 11.73 -8.12 6.45
C LYS A 96 10.68 -7.08 6.05
N ALA A 97 9.84 -7.41 5.07
CA ALA A 97 8.72 -6.55 4.69
C ALA A 97 7.77 -6.34 5.88
N ALA A 98 7.43 -7.40 6.62
CA ALA A 98 6.57 -7.32 7.80
C ALA A 98 7.18 -6.47 8.92
N TYR A 99 8.50 -6.61 9.15
CA TYR A 99 9.22 -5.78 10.10
C TYR A 99 9.11 -4.28 9.78
N TYR A 100 9.31 -3.90 8.51
CA TYR A 100 9.16 -2.50 8.08
C TYR A 100 7.73 -1.99 8.04
N LEU A 101 6.76 -2.88 7.81
CA LEU A 101 5.33 -2.52 7.84
C LEU A 101 4.78 -2.40 9.27
N GLY A 102 5.40 -3.07 10.24
CA GLY A 102 4.85 -3.26 11.58
C GLY A 102 3.72 -4.30 11.64
N TYR A 103 3.44 -5.00 10.54
CA TYR A 103 2.43 -6.06 10.45
C TYR A 103 2.74 -7.05 9.33
N ASN A 104 2.16 -8.25 9.40
CA ASN A 104 2.33 -9.28 8.36
C ASN A 104 1.63 -8.88 7.07
N TYR A 105 2.35 -8.91 5.95
CA TYR A 105 1.76 -8.65 4.64
C TYR A 105 0.70 -9.70 4.31
N SER A 106 -0.52 -9.25 3.99
CA SER A 106 -1.68 -10.12 3.79
C SER A 106 -2.21 -10.02 2.36
N LEU A 107 -2.74 -11.15 1.88
CA LEU A 107 -3.53 -11.24 0.66
C LEU A 107 -4.98 -11.58 1.05
N THR A 108 -5.94 -10.92 0.40
CA THR A 108 -7.36 -11.16 0.60
C THR A 108 -7.99 -11.53 -0.73
N GLY A 109 -8.79 -12.57 -0.74
CA GLY A 109 -9.36 -13.11 -1.96
C GLY A 109 -10.53 -14.06 -1.70
N THR A 110 -11.11 -14.53 -2.78
CA THR A 110 -12.15 -15.57 -2.76
C THR A 110 -11.53 -16.92 -3.07
N VAL A 111 -12.05 -17.98 -2.45
CA VAL A 111 -11.70 -19.35 -2.84
C VAL A 111 -12.36 -19.63 -4.17
N ILE A 112 -11.56 -20.01 -5.16
CA ILE A 112 -12.02 -20.42 -6.48
C ILE A 112 -11.77 -21.91 -6.69
N GLU A 113 -12.56 -22.49 -7.59
CA GLU A 113 -12.33 -23.86 -8.03
C GLU A 113 -10.99 -23.94 -8.78
N GLY A 114 -10.14 -24.87 -8.35
CA GLY A 114 -8.95 -25.26 -9.11
C GLY A 114 -9.01 -26.73 -9.45
N HIS A 115 -7.88 -27.35 -9.77
CA HIS A 115 -7.84 -28.74 -10.23
C HIS A 115 -8.16 -29.82 -9.18
N GLN A 116 -8.53 -29.42 -7.95
CA GLN A 116 -8.92 -30.30 -6.83
C GLN A 116 -7.91 -31.42 -6.48
N ILE A 117 -6.65 -31.31 -6.94
CA ILE A 117 -5.59 -32.33 -6.76
C ILE A 117 -5.28 -32.58 -5.28
N GLY A 118 -5.45 -31.59 -4.40
CA GLY A 118 -5.20 -31.77 -2.96
C GLY A 118 -6.08 -32.83 -2.29
N ARG A 119 -7.23 -33.17 -2.88
CA ARG A 119 -8.14 -34.20 -2.35
C ARG A 119 -7.53 -35.62 -2.36
N THR A 120 -6.45 -35.85 -3.10
CA THR A 120 -5.72 -37.14 -3.08
C THR A 120 -4.60 -37.21 -2.04
N LEU A 121 -4.30 -36.10 -1.35
CA LEU A 121 -3.20 -35.98 -0.39
C LEU A 121 -3.67 -35.79 1.07
N ASP A 122 -4.96 -35.99 1.37
CA ASP A 122 -5.58 -35.75 2.70
C ASP A 122 -5.41 -34.33 3.28
N PHE A 123 -5.00 -33.35 2.45
CA PHE A 123 -4.89 -31.95 2.86
C PHE A 123 -5.92 -31.07 2.13
N PRO A 124 -6.80 -30.34 2.86
CA PRO A 124 -7.72 -29.41 2.25
C PRO A 124 -6.94 -28.25 1.60
N THR A 125 -7.05 -28.13 0.27
CA THR A 125 -6.42 -27.04 -0.51
C THR A 125 -7.45 -26.04 -0.99
N ALA A 126 -7.09 -24.76 -0.97
CA ALA A 126 -7.87 -23.67 -1.56
C ALA A 126 -7.00 -22.96 -2.61
N ASN A 127 -7.58 -22.63 -3.77
CA ASN A 127 -6.96 -21.73 -4.74
C ASN A 127 -7.58 -20.36 -4.52
N ILE A 128 -6.78 -19.30 -4.46
CA ILE A 128 -7.22 -17.97 -4.04
C ILE A 128 -7.15 -17.00 -5.22
N GLN A 129 -8.30 -16.43 -5.58
CA GLN A 129 -8.33 -15.27 -6.46
C GLN A 129 -8.24 -14.00 -5.62
N VAL A 130 -7.13 -13.28 -5.72
CA VAL A 130 -6.93 -12.01 -5.01
C VAL A 130 -7.96 -10.99 -5.49
N LYS A 131 -8.65 -10.34 -4.55
CA LYS A 131 -9.79 -9.46 -4.84
C LYS A 131 -9.37 -8.17 -5.56
N ASP A 132 -8.21 -7.64 -5.20
CA ASP A 132 -7.69 -6.37 -5.72
C ASP A 132 -6.57 -6.65 -6.74
N SER A 133 -6.77 -6.23 -7.99
CA SER A 133 -5.79 -6.41 -9.07
C SER A 133 -4.52 -5.58 -8.90
N GLY A 134 -4.58 -4.49 -8.12
CA GLY A 134 -3.43 -3.67 -7.76
C GLY A 134 -2.62 -4.23 -6.60
N LYS A 135 -3.10 -5.28 -5.92
CA LYS A 135 -2.40 -5.89 -4.79
C LYS A 135 -1.13 -6.58 -5.26
N LEU A 136 0.01 -6.16 -4.70
CA LEU A 136 1.29 -6.79 -4.99
C LEU A 136 1.31 -8.23 -4.45
N ILE A 137 1.57 -9.20 -5.32
CA ILE A 137 1.76 -10.60 -4.95
C ILE A 137 3.27 -10.87 -4.77
N PRO A 138 3.72 -11.42 -3.63
CA PRO A 138 5.12 -11.74 -3.39
C PRO A 138 5.78 -12.62 -4.46
N ALA A 139 7.09 -12.81 -4.37
CA ALA A 139 7.85 -13.69 -5.26
C ALA A 139 7.25 -15.12 -5.32
N ASN A 140 7.54 -15.85 -6.39
CA ASN A 140 7.16 -17.26 -6.46
C ASN A 140 7.88 -18.01 -5.33
N GLY A 141 7.18 -18.92 -4.66
CA GLY A 141 7.73 -19.65 -3.53
C GLY A 141 6.66 -20.27 -2.65
N VAL A 142 7.14 -20.95 -1.61
CA VAL A 142 6.31 -21.57 -0.57
C VAL A 142 6.47 -20.76 0.72
N TYR A 143 5.35 -20.36 1.31
CA TYR A 143 5.32 -19.50 2.49
C TYR A 143 4.51 -20.14 3.61
N GLY A 144 4.99 -20.04 4.84
CA GLY A 144 4.17 -20.28 6.03
C GLY A 144 3.21 -19.11 6.23
N VAL A 145 1.93 -19.38 6.36
CA VAL A 145 0.90 -18.33 6.47
C VAL A 145 -0.07 -18.59 7.61
N ARG A 146 -0.72 -17.51 8.06
CA ARG A 146 -1.96 -17.58 8.83
C ARG A 146 -3.12 -17.29 7.88
N VAL A 147 -4.09 -18.19 7.85
CA VAL A 147 -5.29 -18.07 7.02
C VAL A 147 -6.48 -17.81 7.92
N THR A 148 -7.27 -16.78 7.64
CA THR A 148 -8.50 -16.49 8.38
C THR A 148 -9.70 -16.69 7.46
N VAL A 149 -10.61 -17.60 7.84
CA VAL A 149 -11.86 -17.89 7.13
C VAL A 149 -12.98 -18.01 8.16
N ASN A 150 -14.09 -17.30 7.94
CA ASN A 150 -15.24 -17.27 8.87
C ASN A 150 -14.80 -17.02 10.32
N GLU A 151 -13.94 -16.00 10.50
CA GLU A 151 -13.37 -15.58 11.81
C GLU A 151 -12.47 -16.62 12.51
N LYS A 152 -12.25 -17.78 11.90
CA LYS A 152 -11.33 -18.80 12.41
C LYS A 152 -9.97 -18.68 11.73
N SER A 153 -8.91 -18.72 12.53
CA SER A 153 -7.53 -18.69 12.04
C SER A 153 -6.91 -20.09 12.02
N TYR A 154 -6.18 -20.38 10.96
CA TYR A 154 -5.43 -21.62 10.73
C TYR A 154 -4.00 -21.28 10.35
N THR A 155 -3.08 -22.19 10.63
CA THR A 155 -1.76 -22.19 10.02
C THR A 155 -1.82 -22.96 8.71
N GLY A 156 -1.16 -22.45 7.67
CA GLY A 156 -1.17 -23.08 6.37
C GLY A 156 0.13 -22.87 5.60
N MET A 157 0.20 -23.57 4.47
CA MET A 157 1.25 -23.41 3.49
C MET A 157 0.65 -22.74 2.27
N LEU A 158 1.19 -21.58 1.88
CA LEU A 158 0.80 -20.84 0.68
C LEU A 158 1.81 -21.11 -0.42
N ASN A 159 1.35 -21.46 -1.61
CA ASN A 159 2.20 -21.66 -2.79
C ASN A 159 1.87 -20.60 -3.83
N ILE A 160 2.83 -19.72 -4.11
CA ILE A 160 2.73 -18.70 -5.16
C ILE A 160 3.60 -19.16 -6.32
N GLY A 161 3.02 -19.33 -7.51
CA GLY A 161 3.80 -19.82 -8.64
C GLY A 161 3.08 -19.74 -9.98
N GLN A 162 3.83 -20.04 -11.04
CA GLN A 162 3.30 -20.34 -12.37
C GLN A 162 3.35 -21.85 -12.57
N ARG A 163 2.32 -22.43 -13.18
CA ARG A 163 2.33 -23.84 -13.61
C ARG A 163 2.63 -23.88 -15.11
N PRO A 164 3.85 -24.27 -15.54
CA PRO A 164 4.21 -24.32 -16.96
C PRO A 164 3.61 -25.52 -17.73
N THR A 165 2.82 -26.39 -17.09
CA THR A 165 2.43 -27.69 -17.65
C THR A 165 1.03 -27.77 -18.25
N MET A 166 0.30 -26.67 -18.36
CA MET A 166 -1.01 -26.63 -19.03
C MET A 166 -1.02 -25.39 -19.93
N ASN A 167 -1.56 -25.49 -21.16
CA ASN A 167 -1.68 -24.44 -22.17
C ASN A 167 -2.51 -23.21 -21.72
N ASN A 168 -2.17 -22.58 -20.59
CA ASN A 168 -2.96 -21.57 -19.90
C ASN A 168 -2.24 -20.21 -19.76
N GLY A 169 -1.16 -19.95 -20.48
CA GLY A 169 -0.48 -18.63 -20.47
C GLY A 169 0.32 -18.33 -19.19
N THR A 170 0.70 -17.07 -19.00
CA THR A 170 1.61 -16.58 -17.95
C THR A 170 0.95 -16.36 -16.58
N TYR A 171 -0.23 -16.94 -16.33
CA TYR A 171 -1.01 -16.67 -15.12
C TYR A 171 -0.36 -17.27 -13.86
N ARG A 172 -0.19 -16.42 -12.83
CA ARG A 172 0.23 -16.83 -11.48
C ARG A 172 -0.96 -17.41 -10.72
N SER A 173 -0.77 -18.56 -10.08
CA SER A 173 -1.69 -19.17 -9.13
C SER A 173 -1.24 -18.91 -7.69
N ILE A 174 -2.22 -18.80 -6.80
CA ILE A 174 -2.08 -18.61 -5.35
C ILE A 174 -2.96 -19.62 -4.65
#